data_AF-A0A951HAL5-F1
#
_entry.id   AF-A0A951HAL5-F1
#
_cell.length_a   1.000
_cell.length_b   1.000
_cell.length_c   1.000
_cell.angle_alpha   90.00
_cell.angle_beta   90.00
_cell.angle_gamma   90.00
#
_symmetry.space_group_name_H-M   'P 1'
#
loop_
_entity.id
_entity.type
_entity.pdbx_description
1 polymer ?
#
loop_
_entity_poly.entity_id
_entity_poly.type
_entity_poly.pdbx_seq_one_letter_code
_entity_poly.pdbx_strand_id
1 'polypeptide(L)'
;MSQSQPLPLTTHLSIPYQQPKMDDPPQATLQQNDNFPTFRKLGRLPKNLWQRGRKARRILLWLCVLIVALHIGVNLWASLRLNRELMNLRNQGQPLTLQELSPPTLSDQRNAALLYQQANDLLSPEIKKILAGGEPLDFNGLPRTLNRQELAKNHAAVVLIRQAVRLPDCRFVPIGDNPFTARYPHLEMMRRLERLMCAQALQEAADGQQVQALGDVQVIFQMSQHLKGEATLIGLLTRNAIENVAYKTLGKTLKIAKLTSEQGHALLQSLPLVDWKTALPRVMGEERVFGIWGFETVRRDPSQGIIMLSGGDEHSERPSMFIIFMAKVMGLLWSPISKLDELQYLHYMQRVVSICSEPPFAPQPTTRYDFDQEIPRYAVLTRIVAPVYESVVRRRDEAEVEQRLSEVAVALCVYRTQTGHYPTHLAEVIPIWGSKLPLDPHSNQPFIYKLTAHGFELYGVGPNRRDDGGTNKKFPADDILWPPGRR
;
A
#
# COMPACT_ATOMS: atom_id res chain seq x y z
N MET A 1 -24.73 -4.04 41.72
CA MET A 1 -25.97 -4.85 41.68
C MET A 1 -26.81 -4.43 40.49
N SER A 2 -26.78 -5.20 39.41
CA SER A 2 -27.88 -5.37 38.45
C SER A 2 -27.42 -6.44 37.46
N GLN A 3 -27.94 -7.66 37.64
CA GLN A 3 -27.72 -8.81 36.76
C GLN A 3 -28.63 -8.66 35.55
N SER A 4 -28.07 -8.70 34.33
CA SER A 4 -28.83 -8.82 33.09
C SER A 4 -28.85 -10.28 32.65
N GLN A 5 -30.05 -10.85 32.58
CA GLN A 5 -30.33 -12.20 32.07
C GLN A 5 -30.20 -12.27 30.53
N PRO A 6 -29.85 -13.44 29.96
CA PRO A 6 -29.73 -13.63 28.52
C PRO A 6 -31.08 -14.01 27.85
N LEU A 7 -31.25 -13.55 26.60
CA LEU A 7 -32.39 -13.80 25.71
C LEU A 7 -32.48 -15.26 25.23
N PRO A 8 -33.68 -15.80 24.94
CA PRO A 8 -33.87 -17.19 24.55
C PRO A 8 -33.72 -17.44 23.04
N LEU A 9 -33.09 -18.58 22.73
CA LEU A 9 -33.01 -19.21 21.41
C LEU A 9 -34.37 -19.79 20.98
N THR A 10 -34.78 -19.47 19.75
CA THR A 10 -35.91 -20.07 19.00
C THR A 10 -35.46 -20.16 17.54
N THR A 11 -35.73 -21.17 16.70
CA THR A 11 -36.38 -22.48 16.82
C THR A 11 -35.91 -23.25 15.58
N HIS A 12 -35.44 -24.49 15.73
CA HIS A 12 -35.15 -25.39 14.61
C HIS A 12 -36.47 -25.88 13.98
N LEU A 13 -36.68 -25.61 12.69
CA LEU A 13 -37.76 -26.19 11.88
C LEU A 13 -37.33 -27.61 11.44
N SER A 14 -37.82 -28.60 12.19
CA SER A 14 -37.70 -30.03 11.88
C SER A 14 -38.86 -30.46 10.98
N ILE A 15 -38.58 -30.81 9.72
CA ILE A 15 -39.55 -31.47 8.84
C ILE A 15 -39.47 -32.99 9.11
N PRO A 16 -40.56 -33.68 9.50
CA PRO A 16 -40.54 -35.11 9.76
C PRO A 16 -40.60 -35.90 8.43
N TYR A 17 -39.61 -36.75 8.21
CA TYR A 17 -39.60 -37.76 7.14
C TYR A 17 -40.52 -38.92 7.54
N GLN A 18 -41.65 -39.08 6.82
CA GLN A 18 -42.55 -40.23 6.97
C GLN A 18 -41.96 -41.46 6.28
N GLN A 19 -41.79 -42.56 7.03
CA GLN A 19 -41.48 -43.88 6.47
C GLN A 19 -42.69 -44.44 5.70
N PRO A 20 -42.51 -45.01 4.49
CA PRO A 20 -43.58 -45.75 3.82
C PRO A 20 -43.85 -47.08 4.53
N LYS A 21 -45.12 -47.41 4.73
CA LYS A 21 -45.61 -48.74 5.16
C LYS A 21 -45.16 -49.80 4.14
N MET A 22 -44.53 -50.88 4.62
CA MET A 22 -44.45 -52.14 3.87
C MET A 22 -45.71 -52.94 4.20
N ASP A 23 -46.48 -53.29 3.18
CA ASP A 23 -47.57 -54.25 3.28
C ASP A 23 -47.01 -55.68 3.40
N ASP A 24 -47.68 -56.52 4.20
CA ASP A 24 -47.36 -57.93 4.39
C ASP A 24 -47.44 -58.73 3.07
N PRO A 25 -46.59 -59.75 2.87
CA PRO A 25 -46.54 -60.49 1.61
C PRO A 25 -47.70 -61.50 1.54
N PRO A 26 -48.29 -61.73 0.36
CA PRO A 26 -49.25 -62.81 0.19
C PRO A 26 -48.56 -64.17 0.26
N GLN A 27 -49.04 -65.03 1.15
CA GLN A 27 -48.71 -66.45 1.23
C GLN A 27 -49.27 -67.19 0.00
N ALA A 28 -48.39 -67.68 -0.87
CA ALA A 28 -48.74 -68.60 -1.95
C ALA A 28 -47.88 -69.88 -1.84
N THR A 29 -48.54 -70.93 -1.32
CA THR A 29 -48.35 -72.37 -1.54
C THR A 29 -47.04 -72.88 -2.16
N LEU A 30 -46.34 -73.66 -1.34
CA LEU A 30 -45.25 -74.57 -1.69
C LEU A 30 -45.68 -75.62 -2.72
N GLN A 31 -45.12 -75.57 -3.93
CA GLN A 31 -44.90 -76.77 -4.75
C GLN A 31 -43.41 -77.11 -4.69
N GLN A 32 -43.11 -78.26 -4.09
CA GLN A 32 -41.83 -78.94 -4.18
C GLN A 32 -41.50 -79.19 -5.66
N ASN A 33 -40.52 -78.47 -6.18
CA ASN A 33 -39.78 -78.90 -7.36
C ASN A 33 -38.33 -79.07 -6.93
N ASP A 34 -37.92 -80.32 -6.81
CA ASP A 34 -36.55 -80.75 -6.55
C ASP A 34 -35.64 -80.24 -7.67
N ASN A 35 -34.93 -79.13 -7.42
CA ASN A 35 -33.75 -78.74 -8.16
C ASN A 35 -32.87 -77.85 -7.28
N PHE A 36 -32.06 -78.48 -6.43
CA PHE A 36 -30.93 -77.84 -5.75
C PHE A 36 -29.91 -77.37 -6.81
N PRO A 37 -29.66 -76.06 -7.00
CA PRO A 37 -28.51 -75.64 -7.77
C PRO A 37 -27.25 -75.89 -6.93
N THR A 38 -26.51 -76.91 -7.30
CA THR A 38 -25.17 -77.18 -6.78
C THR A 38 -24.29 -75.95 -7.01
N PHE A 39 -23.65 -75.44 -5.94
CA PHE A 39 -22.58 -74.44 -6.02
C PHE A 39 -21.34 -75.03 -6.71
N ARG A 40 -21.40 -75.22 -8.03
CA ARG A 40 -20.24 -75.49 -8.88
C ARG A 40 -20.44 -74.82 -10.23
N LYS A 41 -20.17 -73.51 -10.23
CA LYS A 41 -19.48 -72.78 -11.31
C LYS A 41 -19.32 -71.33 -10.83
N LEU A 42 -18.23 -71.07 -10.12
CA LEU A 42 -17.62 -69.75 -10.17
C LEU A 42 -17.27 -69.53 -11.65
N GLY A 43 -18.16 -68.82 -12.35
CA GLY A 43 -17.96 -68.46 -13.75
C GLY A 43 -16.63 -67.74 -13.86
N ARG A 44 -15.71 -68.33 -14.63
CA ARG A 44 -14.48 -67.68 -15.06
C ARG A 44 -14.85 -66.31 -15.62
N LEU A 45 -14.47 -65.22 -14.93
CA LEU A 45 -14.43 -63.90 -15.54
C LEU A 45 -13.71 -64.05 -16.89
N PRO A 46 -14.29 -63.59 -18.01
CA PRO A 46 -13.69 -63.83 -19.32
C PRO A 46 -12.28 -63.25 -19.31
N LYS A 47 -11.27 -64.05 -19.72
CA LYS A 47 -9.86 -63.63 -19.84
C LYS A 47 -9.72 -62.31 -20.64
N ASN A 48 -10.70 -61.99 -21.48
CA ASN A 48 -10.81 -60.77 -22.27
C ASN A 48 -11.04 -59.50 -21.43
N LEU A 49 -11.70 -59.53 -20.27
CA LEU A 49 -11.80 -58.38 -19.35
C LEU A 49 -10.46 -58.11 -18.66
N TRP A 50 -9.73 -59.15 -18.29
CA TRP A 50 -8.40 -59.03 -17.68
C TRP A 50 -7.32 -58.59 -18.69
N GLN A 51 -7.41 -59.03 -19.94
CA GLN A 51 -6.55 -58.55 -21.03
C GLN A 51 -6.91 -57.13 -21.49
N ARG A 52 -8.20 -56.77 -21.55
CA ARG A 52 -8.66 -55.38 -21.78
C ARG A 52 -8.21 -54.46 -20.65
N GLY A 53 -8.29 -54.92 -19.40
CA GLY A 53 -7.72 -54.22 -18.23
C GLY A 53 -6.20 -54.06 -18.30
N ARG A 54 -5.46 -55.06 -18.79
CA ARG A 54 -3.99 -54.95 -19.00
C ARG A 54 -3.63 -53.97 -20.12
N LYS A 55 -4.34 -53.96 -21.24
CA LYS A 55 -4.15 -52.97 -22.32
C LYS A 55 -4.51 -51.55 -21.84
N ALA A 56 -5.64 -51.38 -21.16
CA ALA A 56 -6.06 -50.10 -20.59
C ALA A 56 -5.06 -49.57 -19.54
N ARG A 57 -4.55 -50.43 -18.65
CA ARG A 57 -3.49 -50.06 -17.69
C ARG A 57 -2.19 -49.63 -18.37
N ARG A 58 -1.80 -50.30 -19.46
CA ARG A 58 -0.62 -49.90 -20.26
C ARG A 58 -0.83 -48.55 -20.93
N ILE A 59 -2.01 -48.30 -21.50
CA ILE A 59 -2.36 -47.01 -22.11
C ILE A 59 -2.32 -45.90 -21.05
N LEU A 60 -2.94 -46.12 -19.88
CA LEU A 60 -2.92 -45.18 -18.77
C LEU A 60 -1.50 -44.91 -18.29
N LEU A 61 -0.66 -45.94 -18.18
CA LEU A 61 0.75 -45.80 -17.80
C LEU A 61 1.52 -44.95 -18.81
N TRP A 62 1.38 -45.21 -20.12
CA TRP A 62 2.03 -44.40 -21.16
C TRP A 62 1.53 -42.96 -21.18
N LEU A 63 0.23 -42.72 -20.93
CA LEU A 63 -0.31 -41.37 -20.76
C LEU A 63 0.31 -40.67 -19.55
N CYS A 64 0.45 -41.35 -18.41
CA CYS A 64 1.15 -40.81 -17.24
C CYS A 64 2.61 -40.48 -17.55
N VAL A 65 3.34 -41.36 -18.24
CA VAL A 65 4.74 -41.11 -18.67
C VAL A 65 4.81 -39.88 -19.58
N LEU A 66 3.88 -39.75 -20.54
CA LEU A 66 3.82 -38.60 -21.45
C LEU A 66 3.54 -37.29 -20.70
N ILE A 67 2.59 -37.29 -19.75
CA ILE A 67 2.27 -36.12 -18.92
C ILE A 67 3.49 -35.71 -18.09
N VAL A 68 4.20 -36.67 -17.49
CA VAL A 68 5.42 -36.39 -16.70
C VAL A 68 6.52 -35.84 -17.61
N ALA A 69 6.76 -36.44 -18.78
CA ALA A 69 7.75 -35.96 -19.74
C ALA A 69 7.44 -34.54 -20.23
N LEU A 70 6.17 -34.26 -20.55
CA LEU A 70 5.71 -32.93 -20.93
C LEU A 70 5.90 -31.93 -19.79
N HIS A 71 5.52 -32.30 -18.56
CA HIS A 71 5.72 -31.46 -17.38
C HIS A 71 7.20 -31.10 -17.18
N ILE A 72 8.10 -32.09 -17.27
CA ILE A 72 9.55 -31.87 -17.17
C ILE A 72 10.03 -30.94 -18.30
N GLY A 73 9.61 -31.18 -19.54
CA GLY A 73 9.98 -30.37 -20.70
C GLY A 73 9.55 -28.90 -20.54
N VAL A 74 8.29 -28.67 -20.16
CA VAL A 74 7.77 -27.32 -19.90
C VAL A 74 8.48 -26.67 -18.71
N ASN A 75 8.76 -27.43 -17.65
CA ASN A 75 9.45 -26.93 -16.47
C ASN A 75 10.90 -26.50 -16.79
N LEU A 76 11.62 -27.27 -17.59
CA LEU A 76 12.96 -26.91 -18.07
C LEU A 76 12.92 -25.68 -18.97
N TRP A 77 11.98 -25.62 -19.91
CA TRP A 77 11.80 -24.48 -20.79
C TRP A 77 11.47 -23.19 -20.02
N ALA A 78 10.56 -23.27 -19.04
CA ALA A 78 10.20 -22.15 -18.18
C ALA A 78 11.39 -21.70 -17.31
N SER A 79 12.15 -22.65 -16.72
CA SER A 79 13.37 -22.34 -15.98
C SER A 79 14.40 -21.60 -16.83
N LEU A 80 14.65 -22.06 -18.06
CA LEU A 80 15.62 -21.44 -18.96
C LEU A 80 15.23 -20.00 -19.31
N ARG A 81 13.93 -19.75 -19.55
CA ARG A 81 13.45 -18.39 -19.82
C ARG A 81 13.55 -17.48 -18.60
N LEU A 82 13.07 -17.93 -17.44
CA LEU A 82 13.13 -17.16 -16.20
C LEU A 82 14.59 -16.83 -15.82
N ASN A 83 15.48 -17.81 -15.88
CA ASN A 83 16.89 -17.62 -15.55
C ASN A 83 17.57 -16.65 -16.51
N ARG A 84 17.24 -16.67 -17.81
CA ARG A 84 17.75 -15.68 -18.77
C ARG A 84 17.34 -14.28 -18.38
N GLU A 85 16.08 -14.08 -18.02
CA GLU A 85 15.59 -12.75 -17.64
C GLU A 85 16.20 -12.25 -16.33
N LEU A 86 16.32 -13.11 -15.32
CA LEU A 86 17.02 -12.78 -14.07
C LEU A 86 18.50 -12.43 -14.33
N MET A 87 19.19 -13.18 -15.21
CA MET A 87 20.56 -12.84 -15.59
C MET A 87 20.65 -11.50 -16.33
N ASN A 88 19.70 -11.19 -17.20
CA ASN A 88 19.65 -9.89 -17.88
C ASN A 88 19.52 -8.75 -16.87
N LEU A 89 18.61 -8.85 -15.90
CA LEU A 89 18.43 -7.86 -14.84
C LEU A 89 19.70 -7.72 -13.97
N ARG A 90 20.34 -8.84 -13.61
CA ARG A 90 21.61 -8.82 -12.87
C ARG A 90 22.74 -8.15 -13.65
N ASN A 91 22.85 -8.42 -14.95
CA ASN A 91 23.86 -7.80 -15.82
C ASN A 91 23.64 -6.29 -15.99
N GLN A 92 22.41 -5.81 -15.79
CA GLN A 92 22.09 -4.38 -15.74
C GLN A 92 22.32 -3.76 -14.36
N GLY A 93 22.84 -4.51 -13.39
CA GLY A 93 23.10 -4.05 -12.02
C GLY A 93 21.83 -3.90 -11.17
N GLN A 94 20.72 -4.49 -11.57
CA GLN A 94 19.46 -4.39 -10.83
C GLN A 94 19.43 -5.42 -9.69
N PRO A 95 18.94 -5.05 -8.49
CA PRO A 95 18.87 -5.96 -7.35
C PRO A 95 17.81 -7.05 -7.58
N LEU A 96 18.11 -8.25 -7.09
CA LEU A 96 17.25 -9.43 -7.17
C LEU A 96 16.98 -10.07 -5.81
N THR A 97 17.70 -9.64 -4.76
CA THR A 97 17.59 -10.18 -3.41
C THR A 97 17.41 -9.09 -2.35
N LEU A 98 16.72 -9.39 -1.25
CA LEU A 98 16.54 -8.45 -0.13
C LEU A 98 17.87 -8.03 0.51
N GLN A 99 18.89 -8.89 0.44
CA GLN A 99 20.22 -8.58 0.92
C GLN A 99 20.89 -7.47 0.09
N GLU A 100 20.70 -7.48 -1.24
CA GLU A 100 21.20 -6.43 -2.13
C GLU A 100 20.49 -5.08 -1.91
N LEU A 101 19.28 -5.09 -1.33
CA LEU A 101 18.57 -3.88 -0.91
C LEU A 101 18.98 -3.36 0.48
N SER A 102 19.74 -4.14 1.25
CA SER A 102 20.08 -3.76 2.62
C SER A 102 21.11 -2.62 2.62
N PRO A 103 20.79 -1.43 3.17
CA PRO A 103 21.76 -0.34 3.22
C PRO A 103 22.95 -0.70 4.15
N PRO A 104 24.08 0.03 4.05
CA PRO A 104 25.22 -0.16 4.95
C PRO A 104 24.85 0.11 6.42
N THR A 105 25.53 -0.57 7.35
CA THR A 105 25.28 -0.41 8.79
C THR A 105 25.54 1.03 9.24
N LEU A 106 24.65 1.57 10.06
CA LEU A 106 24.76 2.91 10.63
C LEU A 106 25.11 2.78 12.11
N SER A 107 26.03 3.63 12.59
CA SER A 107 26.34 3.69 14.02
C SER A 107 25.20 4.37 14.80
N ASP A 108 24.99 3.94 16.04
CA ASP A 108 23.92 4.44 16.90
C ASP A 108 23.96 5.97 17.07
N GLN A 109 25.16 6.54 17.22
CA GLN A 109 25.35 7.99 17.39
C GLN A 109 24.88 8.82 16.21
N ARG A 110 24.81 8.22 15.01
CA ARG A 110 24.39 8.90 13.78
C ARG A 110 22.95 8.59 13.39
N ASN A 111 22.29 7.64 14.07
CA ASN A 111 21.00 7.12 13.66
C ASN A 111 19.83 7.85 14.36
N ALA A 112 19.11 8.69 13.61
CA ALA A 112 17.91 9.39 14.12
C ALA A 112 16.79 8.45 14.60
N ALA A 113 16.76 7.18 14.15
CA ALA A 113 15.74 6.23 14.54
C ALA A 113 15.68 6.01 16.06
N LEU A 114 16.83 6.03 16.75
CA LEU A 114 16.90 5.87 18.19
C LEU A 114 16.23 7.03 18.93
N LEU A 115 16.42 8.27 18.44
CA LEU A 115 15.78 9.45 19.02
C LEU A 115 14.26 9.45 18.77
N TYR A 116 13.80 8.97 17.61
CA TYR A 116 12.36 8.80 17.37
C TYR A 116 11.75 7.71 18.26
N GLN A 117 12.44 6.60 18.47
CA GLN A 117 12.00 5.54 19.38
C GLN A 117 11.90 6.07 20.82
N GLN A 118 12.93 6.76 21.30
CA GLN A 118 12.92 7.42 22.62
C GLN A 118 11.79 8.44 22.73
N ALA A 119 11.57 9.27 21.71
CA ALA A 119 10.46 10.23 21.68
C ALA A 119 9.11 9.53 21.80
N ASN A 120 8.91 8.44 21.04
CA ASN A 120 7.69 7.64 21.11
C ASN A 120 7.51 6.96 22.47
N ASP A 121 8.58 6.50 23.11
CA ASP A 121 8.51 5.82 24.40
C ASP A 121 8.14 6.79 25.53
N LEU A 122 8.60 8.04 25.45
CA LEU A 122 8.24 9.11 26.38
C LEU A 122 6.79 9.60 26.27
N LEU A 123 6.09 9.29 25.18
CA LEU A 123 4.69 9.71 25.01
C LEU A 123 3.79 9.04 26.06
N SER A 124 2.94 9.84 26.70
CA SER A 124 1.94 9.33 27.65
C SER A 124 0.96 8.34 26.98
N PRO A 125 0.40 7.37 27.73
CA PRO A 125 -0.63 6.47 27.19
C PRO A 125 -1.83 7.22 26.60
N GLU A 126 -2.22 8.34 27.22
CA GLU A 126 -3.31 9.19 26.78
C GLU A 126 -3.01 9.83 25.42
N ILE A 127 -1.83 10.45 25.25
CA ILE A 127 -1.46 11.06 23.97
C ILE A 127 -1.30 9.99 22.88
N LYS A 128 -0.76 8.81 23.21
CA LYS A 128 -0.67 7.69 22.25
C LYS A 128 -2.04 7.29 21.75
N LYS A 129 -3.03 7.20 22.63
CA LYS A 129 -4.43 6.89 22.26
C LYS A 129 -5.05 7.98 21.40
N ILE A 130 -4.87 9.25 21.78
CA ILE A 130 -5.37 10.40 21.03
C ILE A 130 -4.77 10.44 19.61
N LEU A 131 -3.47 10.16 19.48
CA LEU A 131 -2.73 10.23 18.22
C LEU A 131 -2.77 8.93 17.39
N ALA A 132 -3.22 7.80 17.93
CA ALA A 132 -3.32 6.51 17.22
C ALA A 132 -4.36 6.54 16.07
N GLY A 133 -5.26 7.52 16.05
CA GLY A 133 -6.34 7.62 15.08
C GLY A 133 -7.61 6.90 15.56
N GLY A 134 -8.77 7.41 15.15
CA GLY A 134 -10.09 6.89 15.56
C GLY A 134 -10.99 7.95 16.21
N GLU A 135 -10.42 9.05 16.70
CA GLU A 135 -11.22 10.19 17.16
C GLU A 135 -11.62 11.11 15.99
N PRO A 136 -12.81 11.76 16.06
CA PRO A 136 -13.17 12.81 15.13
C PRO A 136 -12.12 13.92 15.19
N LEU A 137 -11.32 14.06 14.13
CA LEU A 137 -10.43 15.22 14.01
C LEU A 137 -11.30 16.50 13.92
N ASP A 138 -10.81 17.58 14.49
CA ASP A 138 -11.38 18.90 14.33
C ASP A 138 -11.24 19.40 12.87
N PHE A 139 -11.77 20.58 12.58
CA PHE A 139 -11.59 21.23 11.27
C PHE A 139 -10.11 21.45 10.93
N ASN A 140 -9.22 21.34 11.93
CA ASN A 140 -7.77 21.44 11.78
C ASN A 140 -7.07 20.08 11.60
N GLY A 141 -7.79 18.97 11.50
CA GLY A 141 -7.18 17.66 11.33
C GLY A 141 -6.41 17.17 12.56
N LEU A 142 -6.59 17.80 13.72
CA LEU A 142 -6.11 17.32 15.01
C LEU A 142 -7.24 16.63 15.78
N PRO A 143 -6.95 15.64 16.63
CA PRO A 143 -7.96 15.10 17.54
C PRO A 143 -8.57 16.19 18.42
N ARG A 144 -9.91 16.29 18.49
CA ARG A 144 -10.62 17.33 19.28
C ARG A 144 -10.27 17.34 20.77
N THR A 145 -9.80 16.21 21.29
CA THR A 145 -9.41 16.01 22.69
C THR A 145 -7.99 16.48 22.99
N LEU A 146 -7.20 16.82 21.97
CA LEU A 146 -5.84 17.30 22.14
C LEU A 146 -5.84 18.74 22.65
N ASN A 147 -5.33 18.95 23.86
CA ASN A 147 -5.29 20.25 24.52
C ASN A 147 -3.84 20.67 24.84
N ARG A 148 -3.68 21.95 25.19
CA ARG A 148 -2.37 22.54 25.53
C ARG A 148 -1.67 21.85 26.69
N GLN A 149 -2.43 21.35 27.67
CA GLN A 149 -1.88 20.66 28.84
C GLN A 149 -1.26 19.31 28.44
N GLU A 150 -1.92 18.55 27.56
CA GLU A 150 -1.40 17.29 27.03
C GLU A 150 -0.16 17.51 26.16
N LEU A 151 -0.12 18.57 25.34
CA LEU A 151 1.09 18.94 24.59
C LEU A 151 2.25 19.28 25.52
N ALA A 152 1.99 20.08 26.57
CA ALA A 152 3.02 20.46 27.54
C ALA A 152 3.62 19.26 28.28
N LYS A 153 2.80 18.26 28.65
CA LYS A 153 3.26 17.01 29.30
C LYS A 153 4.22 16.21 28.40
N ASN A 154 4.10 16.34 27.08
CA ASN A 154 4.88 15.59 26.10
C ASN A 154 6.02 16.41 25.47
N HIS A 155 6.38 17.55 26.07
CA HIS A 155 7.42 18.45 25.54
C HIS A 155 8.79 17.75 25.36
N ALA A 156 9.14 16.81 26.24
CA ALA A 156 10.39 16.06 26.11
C ALA A 156 10.46 15.25 24.80
N ALA A 157 9.34 14.69 24.34
CA ALA A 157 9.26 13.99 23.06
C ALA A 157 9.45 14.97 21.88
N VAL A 158 8.85 16.16 21.95
CA VAL A 158 9.04 17.23 20.94
C VAL A 158 10.51 17.63 20.82
N VAL A 159 11.20 17.79 21.96
CA VAL A 159 12.64 18.12 21.97
C VAL A 159 13.46 17.02 21.29
N LEU A 160 13.18 15.75 21.58
CA LEU A 160 13.87 14.62 20.93
C LEU A 160 13.60 14.57 19.43
N ILE A 161 12.37 14.86 18.97
CA ILE A 161 12.05 14.92 17.53
C ILE A 161 12.87 16.03 16.84
N ARG A 162 12.93 17.22 17.45
CA ARG A 162 13.72 18.35 16.95
C ARG A 162 15.22 18.07 16.93
N GLN A 163 15.72 17.21 17.84
CA GLN A 163 17.09 16.72 17.80
C GLN A 163 17.29 15.65 16.71
N ALA A 164 16.33 14.74 16.55
CA ALA A 164 16.36 13.67 15.57
C ALA A 164 16.56 14.21 14.15
N VAL A 165 15.78 15.21 13.74
CA VAL A 165 15.85 15.82 12.39
C VAL A 165 17.17 16.53 12.07
N ARG A 166 18.03 16.76 13.06
CA ARG A 166 19.37 17.33 12.85
C ARG A 166 20.41 16.28 12.50
N LEU A 167 20.11 15.00 12.72
CA LEU A 167 20.98 13.90 12.31
C LEU A 167 20.76 13.63 10.81
N PRO A 168 21.83 13.35 10.03
CA PRO A 168 21.72 13.19 8.59
C PRO A 168 21.12 11.86 8.15
N ASP A 169 21.19 10.83 9.02
CA ASP A 169 20.86 9.45 8.68
C ASP A 169 19.80 8.90 9.64
N CYS A 170 18.85 8.14 9.11
CA CYS A 170 17.84 7.45 9.89
C CYS A 170 17.63 6.04 9.33
N ARG A 171 17.67 5.04 10.20
CA ARG A 171 17.42 3.66 9.82
C ARG A 171 16.70 2.91 10.92
N PHE A 172 15.52 2.43 10.59
CA PHE A 172 14.78 1.49 11.40
C PHE A 172 15.27 0.07 11.11
N VAL A 173 15.33 -0.77 12.15
CA VAL A 173 15.59 -2.19 11.98
C VAL A 173 14.26 -2.86 11.64
N PRO A 174 14.12 -3.50 10.47
CA PRO A 174 12.89 -4.23 10.12
C PRO A 174 12.65 -5.37 11.12
N ILE A 175 11.38 -5.67 11.39
CA ILE A 175 10.98 -6.80 12.23
C ILE A 175 10.42 -7.92 11.34
N GLY A 176 11.16 -9.03 11.27
CA GLY A 176 10.74 -10.27 10.62
C GLY A 176 11.48 -10.61 9.33
N ASP A 177 11.58 -11.91 9.04
CA ASP A 177 12.32 -12.46 7.88
C ASP A 177 11.48 -12.53 6.59
N ASN A 178 10.14 -12.44 6.71
CA ASN A 178 9.21 -12.46 5.60
C ASN A 178 8.64 -11.06 5.37
N PRO A 179 8.92 -10.40 4.24
CA PRO A 179 8.45 -9.04 3.98
C PRO A 179 6.93 -8.90 3.85
N PHE A 180 6.20 -9.95 3.47
CA PHE A 180 4.73 -9.88 3.34
C PHE A 180 4.00 -9.97 4.69
N THR A 181 4.69 -10.48 5.72
CA THR A 181 4.19 -10.49 7.11
C THR A 181 4.98 -9.55 8.00
N ALA A 182 6.01 -8.88 7.47
CA ALA A 182 6.83 -7.95 8.21
C ALA A 182 5.96 -6.81 8.70
N ARG A 183 6.10 -6.48 9.97
CA ARG A 183 5.45 -5.31 10.53
C ARG A 183 6.36 -4.10 10.33
N TYR A 184 5.75 -2.98 9.98
CA TYR A 184 6.42 -1.69 9.84
C TYR A 184 6.01 -0.75 10.98
N PRO A 185 6.24 -1.11 12.26
CA PRO A 185 5.76 -0.32 13.40
C PRO A 185 6.37 1.08 13.43
N HIS A 186 7.56 1.24 12.85
CA HIS A 186 8.21 2.53 12.72
C HIS A 186 7.42 3.48 11.80
N LEU A 187 6.72 3.00 10.77
CA LEU A 187 5.90 3.86 9.91
C LEU A 187 4.70 4.42 10.69
N GLU A 188 4.03 3.58 11.48
CA GLU A 188 2.95 4.04 12.36
C GLU A 188 3.46 5.01 13.42
N MET A 189 4.61 4.69 14.04
CA MET A 189 5.28 5.57 14.99
C MET A 189 5.59 6.94 14.36
N MET A 190 6.18 6.98 13.17
CA MET A 190 6.50 8.23 12.48
C MET A 190 5.24 9.06 12.20
N ARG A 191 4.13 8.43 11.81
CA ARG A 191 2.82 9.11 11.65
C ARG A 191 2.27 9.65 12.98
N ARG A 192 2.47 8.93 14.09
CA ARG A 192 2.08 9.39 15.43
C ARG A 192 2.88 10.63 15.85
N LEU A 193 4.20 10.61 15.66
CA LEU A 193 5.08 11.73 15.98
C LEU A 193 4.83 12.94 15.07
N GLU A 194 4.51 12.72 13.79
CA GLU A 194 4.08 13.76 12.84
C GLU A 194 2.83 14.50 13.34
N ARG A 195 1.82 13.77 13.83
CA ARG A 195 0.59 14.37 14.38
C ARG A 195 0.88 15.19 15.64
N LEU A 196 1.82 14.75 16.49
CA LEU A 196 2.26 15.51 17.66
C LEU A 196 2.92 16.84 17.24
N MET A 197 3.84 16.81 16.28
CA MET A 197 4.50 18.02 15.78
C MET A 197 3.53 18.96 15.06
N CYS A 198 2.56 18.43 14.32
CA CYS A 198 1.47 19.21 13.73
C CYS A 198 0.69 19.97 14.82
N ALA A 199 0.34 19.29 15.91
CA ALA A 199 -0.37 19.90 17.02
C ALA A 199 0.45 20.99 17.71
N GLN A 200 1.74 20.73 17.93
CA GLN A 200 2.68 21.69 18.50
C GLN A 200 2.76 22.95 17.63
N ALA A 201 2.98 22.80 16.32
CA ALA A 201 3.07 23.92 15.39
C ALA A 201 1.78 24.77 15.37
N LEU A 202 0.61 24.13 15.42
CA LEU A 202 -0.67 24.83 15.42
C LEU A 202 -0.95 25.54 16.76
N GLN A 203 -0.50 24.99 17.88
CA GLN A 203 -0.56 25.65 19.18
C GLN A 203 0.37 26.87 19.24
N GLU A 204 1.61 26.73 18.76
CA GLU A 204 2.58 27.83 18.66
C GLU A 204 2.05 28.93 17.74
N ALA A 205 1.41 28.55 16.63
CA ALA A 205 0.71 29.46 15.75
C ALA A 205 -0.40 30.23 16.51
N ALA A 206 -1.30 29.53 17.21
CA ALA A 206 -2.36 30.16 17.99
C ALA A 206 -1.84 31.11 19.08
N ASP A 207 -0.66 30.81 19.63
CA ASP A 207 0.03 31.65 20.63
C ASP A 207 0.79 32.84 19.99
N GLY A 208 0.71 33.04 18.67
CA GLY A 208 1.40 34.12 17.95
C GLY A 208 2.89 33.86 17.72
N GLN A 209 3.40 32.67 18.03
CA GLN A 209 4.81 32.28 17.93
C GLN A 209 5.14 31.79 16.52
N GLN A 210 4.92 32.64 15.51
CA GLN A 210 5.02 32.28 14.10
C GLN A 210 6.36 31.65 13.67
N VAL A 211 7.47 32.11 14.26
CA VAL A 211 8.82 31.62 13.92
C VAL A 211 8.98 30.16 14.37
N GLN A 212 8.50 29.83 15.57
CA GLN A 212 8.54 28.47 16.10
C GLN A 212 7.60 27.57 15.30
N ALA A 213 6.37 28.03 15.03
CA ALA A 213 5.38 27.27 14.28
C ALA A 213 5.86 26.91 12.86
N LEU A 214 6.51 27.84 12.14
CA LEU A 214 7.10 27.56 10.84
C LEU A 214 8.34 26.67 10.94
N GLY A 215 9.14 26.81 12.00
CA GLY A 215 10.24 25.90 12.30
C GLY A 215 9.75 24.46 12.52
N ASP A 216 8.64 24.26 13.23
CA ASP A 216 8.05 22.93 13.42
C ASP A 216 7.43 22.37 12.15
N VAL A 217 6.89 23.21 11.25
CA VAL A 217 6.51 22.77 9.91
C VAL A 217 7.73 22.21 9.15
N GLN A 218 8.88 22.89 9.20
CA GLN A 218 10.12 22.39 8.60
C GLN A 218 10.55 21.05 9.22
N VAL A 219 10.41 20.89 10.55
CA VAL A 219 10.69 19.63 11.25
C VAL A 219 9.84 18.50 10.68
N ILE A 220 8.54 18.71 10.41
CA ILE A 220 7.67 17.66 9.83
C ILE A 220 8.15 17.28 8.41
N PHE A 221 8.54 18.24 7.57
CA PHE A 221 9.13 17.93 6.26
C PHE A 221 10.45 17.15 6.40
N GLN A 222 11.32 17.52 7.33
CA GLN A 222 12.58 16.81 7.60
C GLN A 222 12.34 15.38 8.11
N MET A 223 11.32 15.16 8.95
CA MET A 223 10.92 13.80 9.37
C MET A 223 10.59 12.91 8.17
N SER A 224 9.97 13.46 7.12
CA SER A 224 9.67 12.70 5.91
C SER A 224 10.95 12.21 5.20
N GLN A 225 12.03 13.00 5.22
CA GLN A 225 13.30 12.65 4.58
C GLN A 225 14.01 11.48 5.25
N HIS A 226 13.76 11.27 6.53
CA HIS A 226 14.26 10.11 7.27
C HIS A 226 13.64 8.77 6.84
N LEU A 227 12.62 8.81 5.98
CA LEU A 227 12.09 7.62 5.31
C LEU A 227 12.63 7.45 3.87
N LYS A 228 13.57 8.28 3.40
CA LYS A 228 14.14 8.19 2.04
C LYS A 228 14.87 6.86 1.78
N GLY A 229 15.40 6.24 2.82
CA GLY A 229 16.11 4.96 2.76
C GLY A 229 15.19 3.73 2.69
N GLU A 230 13.88 3.90 2.86
CA GLU A 230 12.93 2.79 2.75
C GLU A 230 12.83 2.32 1.30
N ALA A 231 13.05 1.01 1.11
CA ALA A 231 13.04 0.35 -0.20
C ALA A 231 11.63 -0.10 -0.65
N THR A 232 10.59 0.31 0.10
CA THR A 232 9.21 -0.16 -0.09
C THR A 232 8.31 0.97 -0.57
N LEU A 233 7.29 0.62 -1.36
CA LEU A 233 6.24 1.54 -1.78
C LEU A 233 5.48 2.07 -0.55
N ILE A 234 5.21 1.23 0.45
CA ILE A 234 4.55 1.68 1.68
C ILE A 234 5.39 2.73 2.44
N GLY A 235 6.72 2.62 2.42
CA GLY A 235 7.63 3.64 2.95
C GLY A 235 7.51 4.96 2.20
N LEU A 236 7.55 4.92 0.86
CA LEU A 236 7.38 6.11 0.01
C LEU A 236 6.00 6.77 0.20
N LEU A 237 4.93 5.98 0.26
CA LEU A 237 3.57 6.48 0.52
C LEU A 237 3.43 7.08 1.91
N THR A 238 4.11 6.51 2.91
CA THR A 238 4.13 7.06 4.28
C THR A 238 4.86 8.39 4.32
N ARG A 239 6.01 8.50 3.64
CA ARG A 239 6.76 9.75 3.49
C ARG A 239 5.88 10.85 2.89
N ASN A 240 5.22 10.54 1.79
CA ASN A 240 4.25 11.44 1.15
C ASN A 240 3.08 11.82 2.06
N ALA A 241 2.58 10.89 2.87
CA ALA A 241 1.50 11.18 3.82
C ALA A 241 1.95 12.16 4.93
N ILE A 242 3.21 12.07 5.38
CA ILE A 242 3.81 13.02 6.33
C ILE A 242 3.92 14.42 5.70
N GLU A 243 4.44 14.52 4.47
CA GLU A 243 4.51 15.81 3.74
C GLU A 243 3.12 16.41 3.51
N ASN A 244 2.13 15.58 3.16
CA ASN A 244 0.75 16.00 3.01
C ASN A 244 0.19 16.64 4.30
N VAL A 245 0.55 16.12 5.48
CA VAL A 245 0.19 16.78 6.74
C VAL A 245 1.00 18.05 6.95
N ALA A 246 2.30 18.05 6.62
CA ALA A 246 3.13 19.25 6.70
C ALA A 246 2.56 20.41 5.88
N TYR A 247 2.07 20.17 4.65
CA TYR A 247 1.39 21.18 3.83
C TYR A 247 0.09 21.70 4.46
N LYS A 248 -0.70 20.81 5.09
CA LYS A 248 -1.92 21.23 5.82
C LYS A 248 -1.59 22.11 7.02
N THR A 249 -0.52 21.79 7.74
CA THR A 249 -0.02 22.58 8.86
C THR A 249 0.51 23.92 8.36
N LEU A 250 1.33 23.92 7.32
CA LEU A 250 1.85 25.12 6.66
C LEU A 250 0.71 26.06 6.26
N GLY A 251 -0.29 25.56 5.53
CA GLY A 251 -1.43 26.34 5.09
C GLY A 251 -2.21 27.02 6.23
N LYS A 252 -2.25 26.42 7.42
CA LYS A 252 -2.86 27.04 8.61
C LYS A 252 -1.94 28.06 9.25
N THR A 253 -0.66 27.73 9.43
CA THR A 253 0.34 28.64 9.99
C THR A 253 0.46 29.90 9.13
N LEU A 254 0.38 29.78 7.81
CA LEU A 254 0.36 30.91 6.88
C LEU A 254 -0.84 31.85 7.08
N LYS A 255 -1.96 31.40 7.66
CA LYS A 255 -3.10 32.30 7.93
C LYS A 255 -2.80 33.38 8.95
N ILE A 256 -1.79 33.19 9.79
CA ILE A 256 -1.40 34.17 10.81
C ILE A 256 0.03 34.68 10.61
N ALA A 257 0.85 33.95 9.86
CA ALA A 257 2.24 34.31 9.65
C ALA A 257 2.37 35.63 8.88
N LYS A 258 3.42 36.37 9.21
CA LYS A 258 3.85 37.58 8.54
C LYS A 258 5.24 37.30 7.97
N LEU A 259 5.32 37.21 6.65
CA LEU A 259 6.54 36.87 5.92
C LEU A 259 6.93 37.99 4.96
N THR A 260 8.21 38.35 4.95
CA THR A 260 8.79 39.10 3.84
C THR A 260 9.00 38.19 2.62
N SER A 261 9.24 38.76 1.44
CA SER A 261 9.54 37.95 0.25
C SER A 261 10.79 37.10 0.46
N GLU A 262 11.83 37.64 1.10
CA GLU A 262 13.06 36.90 1.43
C GLU A 262 12.77 35.72 2.36
N GLN A 263 11.98 35.94 3.42
CA GLN A 263 11.60 34.86 4.35
C GLN A 263 10.72 33.79 3.68
N GLY A 264 9.82 34.20 2.76
CA GLY A 264 9.01 33.27 1.97
C GLY A 264 9.87 32.38 1.07
N HIS A 265 10.82 32.97 0.33
CA HIS A 265 11.78 32.24 -0.50
C HIS A 265 12.66 31.31 0.34
N ALA A 266 13.20 31.82 1.46
CA ALA A 266 14.03 31.02 2.38
C ALA A 266 13.25 29.85 2.98
N LEU A 267 11.98 30.04 3.34
CA LEU A 267 11.11 28.96 3.81
C LEU A 267 10.97 27.89 2.73
N LEU A 268 10.58 28.25 1.51
CA LEU A 268 10.40 27.28 0.42
C LEU A 268 11.70 26.53 0.09
N GLN A 269 12.84 27.23 0.04
CA GLN A 269 14.15 26.62 -0.20
C GLN A 269 14.58 25.67 0.92
N SER A 270 14.13 25.91 2.15
CA SER A 270 14.46 25.08 3.31
C SER A 270 13.64 23.79 3.41
N LEU A 271 12.53 23.66 2.67
CA LEU A 271 11.67 22.48 2.73
C LEU A 271 12.33 21.34 1.95
N PRO A 272 12.76 20.25 2.61
CA PRO A 272 13.29 19.12 1.88
C PRO A 272 12.12 18.30 1.35
N LEU A 273 11.77 18.51 0.08
CA LEU A 273 10.66 17.83 -0.57
C LEU A 273 11.07 16.47 -1.15
N VAL A 274 10.11 15.58 -1.39
CA VAL A 274 10.36 14.33 -2.12
C VAL A 274 10.67 14.62 -3.58
N ASP A 275 11.87 14.27 -4.02
CA ASP A 275 12.17 14.14 -5.44
C ASP A 275 11.53 12.86 -5.99
N TRP A 276 10.26 12.94 -6.34
CA TRP A 276 9.49 11.80 -6.84
C TRP A 276 10.02 11.26 -8.16
N LYS A 277 10.64 12.12 -8.99
CA LYS A 277 11.19 11.73 -10.29
C LYS A 277 12.29 10.68 -10.13
N THR A 278 13.10 10.79 -9.08
CA THR A 278 14.14 9.80 -8.78
C THR A 278 13.65 8.73 -7.81
N ALA A 279 12.85 9.09 -6.81
CA ALA A 279 12.41 8.16 -5.77
C ALA A 279 11.45 7.08 -6.29
N LEU A 280 10.46 7.45 -7.11
CA LEU A 280 9.43 6.52 -7.56
C LEU A 280 9.99 5.36 -8.42
N PRO A 281 10.72 5.60 -9.52
CA PRO A 281 11.24 4.49 -10.33
C PRO A 281 12.25 3.64 -9.56
N ARG A 282 13.05 4.24 -8.66
CA ARG A 282 13.94 3.50 -7.76
C ARG A 282 13.15 2.54 -6.88
N VAL A 283 12.16 3.04 -6.15
CA VAL A 283 11.33 2.23 -5.24
C VAL A 283 10.54 1.17 -5.98
N MET A 284 10.07 1.42 -7.22
CA MET A 284 9.44 0.37 -8.04
C MET A 284 10.42 -0.73 -8.44
N GLY A 285 11.68 -0.38 -8.71
CA GLY A 285 12.75 -1.36 -8.95
C GLY A 285 13.07 -2.19 -7.70
N GLU A 286 13.01 -1.56 -6.52
CA GLU A 286 13.21 -2.21 -5.22
C GLU A 286 12.01 -3.12 -4.85
N GLU A 287 10.77 -2.66 -5.05
CA GLU A 287 9.53 -3.43 -4.91
C GLU A 287 9.53 -4.73 -5.73
N ARG A 288 10.18 -4.72 -6.91
CA ARG A 288 10.30 -5.94 -7.72
C ARG A 288 10.94 -7.09 -6.93
N VAL A 289 11.96 -6.79 -6.11
CA VAL A 289 12.67 -7.78 -5.28
C VAL A 289 11.73 -8.46 -4.30
N PHE A 290 10.78 -7.74 -3.73
CA PHE A 290 9.78 -8.29 -2.82
C PHE A 290 8.89 -9.31 -3.52
N GLY A 291 8.46 -9.05 -4.75
CA GLY A 291 7.74 -10.04 -5.55
C GLY A 291 8.60 -11.25 -5.94
N ILE A 292 9.86 -11.06 -6.35
CA ILE A 292 10.80 -12.18 -6.62
C ILE A 292 10.91 -13.08 -5.38
N TRP A 293 11.10 -12.46 -4.20
CA TRP A 293 11.12 -13.18 -2.93
C TRP A 293 9.81 -13.93 -2.69
N GLY A 294 8.66 -13.31 -2.96
CA GLY A 294 7.34 -13.93 -2.85
C GLY A 294 7.17 -15.16 -3.73
N PHE A 295 7.54 -15.06 -5.01
CA PHE A 295 7.50 -16.18 -5.95
C PHE A 295 8.38 -17.34 -5.47
N GLU A 296 9.59 -17.06 -4.99
CA GLU A 296 10.49 -18.09 -4.48
C GLU A 296 9.95 -18.74 -3.20
N THR A 297 9.38 -17.94 -2.28
CA THR A 297 8.77 -18.44 -1.04
C THR A 297 7.59 -19.36 -1.34
N VAL A 298 6.66 -18.95 -2.22
CA VAL A 298 5.52 -19.79 -2.63
C VAL A 298 5.98 -21.05 -3.37
N ARG A 299 7.06 -20.98 -4.15
CA ARG A 299 7.62 -22.15 -4.84
C ARG A 299 8.24 -23.16 -3.87
N ARG A 300 8.90 -22.70 -2.82
CA ARG A 300 9.50 -23.55 -1.77
C ARG A 300 8.43 -24.15 -0.86
N ASP A 301 7.43 -23.35 -0.49
CA ASP A 301 6.31 -23.79 0.34
C ASP A 301 4.99 -23.18 -0.20
N PRO A 302 4.24 -23.93 -1.03
CA PRO A 302 2.99 -23.46 -1.63
C PRO A 302 1.92 -23.02 -0.62
N SER A 303 2.00 -23.49 0.63
CA SER A 303 1.08 -23.05 1.69
C SER A 303 1.26 -21.58 2.06
N GLN A 304 2.45 -21.01 1.83
CA GLN A 304 2.70 -19.58 2.01
C GLN A 304 1.90 -18.72 1.05
N GLY A 305 1.57 -19.24 -0.15
CA GLY A 305 0.70 -18.53 -1.08
C GLY A 305 -0.71 -18.32 -0.53
N ILE A 306 -1.21 -19.26 0.27
CA ILE A 306 -2.50 -19.15 0.96
C ILE A 306 -2.44 -18.09 2.05
N ILE A 307 -1.35 -18.05 2.82
CA ILE A 307 -1.13 -17.06 3.89
C ILE A 307 -0.98 -15.65 3.31
N MET A 308 -0.29 -15.51 2.18
CA MET A 308 -0.15 -14.25 1.46
C MET A 308 -1.51 -13.74 0.95
N LEU A 309 -2.35 -14.65 0.45
CA LEU A 309 -3.72 -14.34 0.02
C LEU A 309 -4.66 -13.97 1.17
N SER A 310 -4.41 -14.47 2.39
CA SER A 310 -5.22 -14.18 3.58
C SER A 310 -4.77 -12.92 4.33
N GLY A 311 -3.85 -12.13 3.78
CA GLY A 311 -3.43 -10.83 4.35
C GLY A 311 -2.46 -10.92 5.53
N GLY A 312 -1.92 -12.10 5.85
CA GLY A 312 -0.89 -12.25 6.89
C GLY A 312 -1.34 -11.97 8.32
N ASP A 313 -2.65 -11.77 8.57
CA ASP A 313 -3.16 -11.52 9.91
C ASP A 313 -3.01 -12.77 10.80
N GLU A 314 -2.39 -12.59 11.96
CA GLU A 314 -2.21 -13.62 13.00
C GLU A 314 -3.56 -14.20 13.50
N HIS A 315 -4.65 -13.46 13.27
CA HIS A 315 -6.03 -13.81 13.63
C HIS A 315 -6.81 -14.50 12.50
N SER A 316 -6.21 -14.68 11.31
CA SER A 316 -6.83 -15.48 10.25
C SER A 316 -6.80 -16.97 10.63
N GLU A 317 -7.93 -17.67 10.49
CA GLU A 317 -8.01 -19.10 10.79
C GLU A 317 -6.95 -19.86 10.00
N ARG A 318 -6.06 -20.57 10.72
CA ARG A 318 -4.98 -21.33 10.07
C ARG A 318 -5.60 -22.34 9.09
N PRO A 319 -5.16 -22.38 7.83
CA PRO A 319 -5.71 -23.30 6.86
C PRO A 319 -5.59 -24.75 7.37
N SER A 320 -6.64 -25.55 7.13
CA SER A 320 -6.66 -26.94 7.61
C SER A 320 -5.47 -27.72 7.06
N MET A 321 -5.01 -28.72 7.81
CA MET A 321 -3.85 -29.53 7.42
C MET A 321 -4.05 -30.23 6.07
N PHE A 322 -5.30 -30.54 5.72
CA PHE A 322 -5.68 -31.06 4.40
C PHE A 322 -5.43 -30.05 3.28
N ILE A 323 -5.78 -28.78 3.48
CA ILE A 323 -5.55 -27.69 2.51
C ILE A 323 -4.05 -27.47 2.29
N ILE A 324 -3.25 -27.47 3.37
CA ILE A 324 -1.79 -27.36 3.30
C ILE A 324 -1.19 -28.54 2.52
N PHE A 325 -1.64 -29.76 2.80
CA PHE A 325 -1.20 -30.96 2.09
C PHE A 325 -1.55 -30.90 0.60
N MET A 326 -2.78 -30.51 0.25
CA MET A 326 -3.21 -30.32 -1.13
C MET A 326 -2.40 -29.22 -1.84
N ALA A 327 -2.11 -28.11 -1.16
CA ALA A 327 -1.27 -27.05 -1.72
C ALA A 327 0.13 -27.55 -2.07
N LYS A 328 0.74 -28.40 -1.24
CA LYS A 328 2.06 -29.00 -1.51
C LYS A 328 2.03 -29.95 -2.72
N VAL A 329 1.03 -30.82 -2.81
CA VAL A 329 0.86 -31.74 -3.94
C VAL A 329 0.62 -30.96 -5.24
N MET A 330 -0.28 -29.97 -5.20
CA MET A 330 -0.59 -29.12 -6.35
C MET A 330 0.58 -28.22 -6.74
N GLY A 331 1.37 -27.72 -5.78
CA GLY A 331 2.53 -26.89 -6.03
C GLY A 331 3.63 -27.59 -6.83
N LEU A 332 3.82 -28.91 -6.61
CA LEU A 332 4.73 -29.71 -7.43
C LEU A 332 4.31 -29.70 -8.91
N LEU A 333 3.01 -29.85 -9.17
CA LEU A 333 2.43 -29.82 -10.51
C LEU A 333 2.38 -28.40 -11.10
N TRP A 334 2.31 -27.37 -10.25
CA TRP A 334 2.20 -25.95 -10.61
C TRP A 334 3.56 -25.27 -10.86
N SER A 335 4.68 -25.91 -10.52
CA SER A 335 6.04 -25.36 -10.69
C SER A 335 6.33 -24.69 -12.05
N PRO A 336 6.02 -25.30 -13.22
CA PRO A 336 6.20 -24.64 -14.50
C PRO A 336 5.36 -23.37 -14.66
N ILE A 337 4.12 -23.37 -14.17
CA ILE A 337 3.21 -22.21 -14.26
C ILE A 337 3.70 -21.09 -13.36
N SER A 338 4.14 -21.40 -12.12
CA SER A 338 4.74 -20.43 -11.20
C SER A 338 5.95 -19.70 -11.81
N LYS A 339 6.80 -20.40 -12.57
CA LYS A 339 7.96 -19.78 -13.25
C LYS A 339 7.55 -18.88 -14.41
N LEU A 340 6.50 -19.25 -15.14
CA LEU A 340 5.95 -18.41 -16.21
C LEU A 340 5.22 -17.19 -15.65
N ASP A 341 4.56 -17.33 -14.51
CA ASP A 341 3.97 -16.23 -13.75
C ASP A 341 5.07 -15.28 -13.23
N GLU A 342 6.15 -15.80 -12.64
CA GLU A 342 7.29 -14.96 -12.22
C GLU A 342 7.93 -14.22 -13.42
N LEU A 343 8.12 -14.89 -14.56
CA LEU A 343 8.60 -14.24 -15.77
C LEU A 343 7.65 -13.12 -16.23
N GLN A 344 6.35 -13.35 -16.18
CA GLN A 344 5.34 -12.34 -16.49
C GLN A 344 5.38 -11.16 -15.51
N TYR A 345 5.58 -11.43 -14.22
CA TYR A 345 5.78 -10.43 -13.19
C TYR A 345 7.02 -9.56 -13.45
N LEU A 346 8.14 -10.16 -13.85
CA LEU A 346 9.36 -9.40 -14.18
C LEU A 346 9.11 -8.42 -15.34
N HIS A 347 8.45 -8.88 -16.41
CA HIS A 347 8.07 -8.01 -17.53
C HIS A 347 7.09 -6.91 -17.10
N TYR A 348 6.11 -7.25 -16.25
CA TYR A 348 5.17 -6.29 -15.68
C TYR A 348 5.90 -5.21 -14.88
N MET A 349 6.78 -5.59 -13.95
CA MET A 349 7.54 -4.63 -13.14
C MET A 349 8.50 -3.78 -13.97
N GLN A 350 9.12 -4.33 -15.01
CA GLN A 350 9.94 -3.54 -15.93
C GLN A 350 9.12 -2.45 -16.63
N ARG A 351 7.86 -2.75 -16.98
CA ARG A 351 6.92 -1.75 -17.51
C ARG A 351 6.53 -0.72 -16.45
N VAL A 352 6.20 -1.15 -15.23
CA VAL A 352 5.87 -0.24 -14.13
C VAL A 352 7.01 0.75 -13.87
N VAL A 353 8.25 0.26 -13.80
CA VAL A 353 9.46 1.10 -13.66
C VAL A 353 9.60 2.06 -14.84
N SER A 354 9.36 1.60 -16.06
CA SER A 354 9.39 2.46 -17.27
C SER A 354 8.38 3.60 -17.17
N ILE A 355 7.11 3.30 -16.85
CA ILE A 355 6.05 4.31 -16.70
C ILE A 355 6.42 5.30 -15.59
N CYS A 356 6.93 4.81 -14.46
CA CYS A 356 7.35 5.65 -13.34
C CYS A 356 8.57 6.53 -13.65
N SER A 357 9.36 6.16 -14.66
CA SER A 357 10.52 6.92 -15.14
C SER A 357 10.15 7.99 -16.17
N GLU A 358 8.92 7.98 -16.70
CA GLU A 358 8.45 9.02 -17.60
C GLU A 358 8.37 10.38 -16.91
N PRO A 359 8.50 11.50 -17.64
CA PRO A 359 8.31 12.83 -17.07
C PRO A 359 6.96 12.96 -16.34
N PRO A 360 6.88 13.76 -15.25
CA PRO A 360 5.62 14.14 -14.64
C PRO A 360 4.60 14.64 -15.67
N PHE A 361 3.32 14.32 -15.48
CA PHE A 361 2.22 14.72 -16.36
C PHE A 361 2.28 14.20 -17.80
N ALA A 362 3.16 13.23 -18.10
CA ALA A 362 3.09 12.46 -19.34
C ALA A 362 1.69 11.82 -19.49
N PRO A 363 1.16 11.67 -20.72
CA PRO A 363 -0.13 11.03 -20.95
C PRO A 363 -0.17 9.64 -20.30
N GLN A 364 -0.96 9.50 -19.25
CA GLN A 364 -1.06 8.23 -18.53
C GLN A 364 -2.00 7.26 -19.27
N PRO A 365 -1.77 5.95 -19.14
CA PRO A 365 -2.80 4.95 -19.42
C PRO A 365 -4.09 5.31 -18.67
N THR A 366 -5.15 5.61 -19.40
CA THR A 366 -6.40 6.21 -18.88
C THR A 366 -7.26 5.22 -18.10
N THR A 367 -7.00 3.93 -18.23
CA THR A 367 -7.76 2.87 -17.58
C THR A 367 -6.85 1.85 -16.92
N ARG A 368 -7.37 1.15 -15.91
CA ARG A 368 -6.74 -0.05 -15.32
C ARG A 368 -6.32 -1.07 -16.38
N TYR A 369 -7.10 -1.20 -17.45
CA TYR A 369 -6.81 -2.08 -18.58
C TYR A 369 -5.56 -1.64 -19.34
N ASP A 370 -5.32 -0.33 -19.47
CA ASP A 370 -4.14 0.22 -20.13
C ASP A 370 -2.87 0.05 -19.27
N PHE A 371 -2.99 0.11 -17.94
CA PHE A 371 -1.87 -0.08 -17.00
C PHE A 371 -1.46 -1.56 -16.91
N ASP A 372 -2.43 -2.46 -16.76
CA ASP A 372 -2.18 -3.89 -16.60
C ASP A 372 -1.89 -4.60 -17.94
N GLN A 373 -2.43 -4.10 -19.07
CA GLN A 373 -2.69 -4.90 -20.29
C GLN A 373 -3.37 -6.24 -19.94
N GLU A 374 -3.61 -7.12 -20.91
CA GLU A 374 -4.10 -8.47 -20.57
C GLU A 374 -2.99 -9.31 -19.92
N ILE A 375 -2.80 -9.14 -18.61
CA ILE A 375 -2.01 -10.07 -17.80
C ILE A 375 -2.63 -11.46 -17.99
N PRO A 376 -1.89 -12.44 -18.53
CA PRO A 376 -2.42 -13.75 -18.88
C PRO A 376 -3.14 -14.42 -17.71
N ARG A 377 -4.20 -15.18 -17.98
CA ARG A 377 -4.99 -15.87 -16.93
C ARG A 377 -4.16 -16.85 -16.09
N TYR A 378 -3.05 -17.36 -16.62
CA TYR A 378 -2.15 -18.24 -15.88
C TYR A 378 -1.28 -17.50 -14.86
N ALA A 379 -1.12 -16.18 -14.98
CA ALA A 379 -0.25 -15.37 -14.14
C ALA A 379 -1.00 -14.89 -12.88
N VAL A 380 -1.40 -15.85 -12.05
CA VAL A 380 -2.30 -15.63 -10.90
C VAL A 380 -1.69 -14.67 -9.88
N LEU A 381 -0.43 -14.88 -9.48
CA LEU A 381 0.25 -14.03 -8.51
C LEU A 381 0.48 -12.62 -9.07
N THR A 382 0.87 -12.51 -10.34
CA THR A 382 1.01 -11.21 -11.01
C THR A 382 -0.29 -10.42 -10.97
N ARG A 383 -1.44 -11.07 -11.27
CA ARG A 383 -2.77 -10.42 -11.25
C ARG A 383 -3.21 -9.96 -9.87
N ILE A 384 -2.69 -10.56 -8.79
CA ILE A 384 -2.98 -10.17 -7.41
C ILE A 384 -2.21 -8.91 -7.03
N VAL A 385 -0.94 -8.82 -7.41
CA VAL A 385 -0.06 -7.70 -7.01
C VAL A 385 -0.18 -6.49 -7.93
N ALA A 386 -0.53 -6.67 -9.21
CA ALA A 386 -0.61 -5.60 -10.20
C ALA A 386 -1.42 -4.35 -9.74
N PRO A 387 -2.62 -4.51 -9.13
CA PRO A 387 -3.45 -3.36 -8.74
C PRO A 387 -2.81 -2.45 -7.66
N VAL A 388 -1.82 -2.95 -6.92
CA VAL A 388 -1.11 -2.18 -5.89
C VAL A 388 -0.39 -0.98 -6.50
N TYR A 389 0.07 -1.10 -7.75
CA TYR A 389 0.92 -0.10 -8.41
C TYR A 389 0.14 0.91 -9.26
N GLU A 390 -1.16 0.73 -9.47
CA GLU A 390 -1.98 1.56 -10.37
C GLU A 390 -1.97 3.06 -9.97
N SER A 391 -1.93 3.35 -8.67
CA SER A 391 -2.10 4.72 -8.15
C SER A 391 -0.81 5.52 -7.97
N VAL A 392 0.36 4.91 -8.16
CA VAL A 392 1.64 5.50 -7.73
C VAL A 392 2.05 6.69 -8.58
N VAL A 393 1.78 6.63 -9.89
CA VAL A 393 2.12 7.71 -10.83
C VAL A 393 1.24 8.93 -10.60
N ARG A 394 -0.06 8.70 -10.41
CA ARG A 394 -1.00 9.75 -10.01
C ARG A 394 -0.51 10.44 -8.74
N ARG A 395 -0.01 9.68 -7.75
CA ARG A 395 0.45 10.28 -6.51
C ARG A 395 1.69 11.18 -6.67
N ARG A 396 2.63 10.82 -7.55
CA ARG A 396 3.75 11.70 -7.93
C ARG A 396 3.23 13.01 -8.50
N ASP A 397 2.36 12.93 -9.50
CA ASP A 397 1.87 14.11 -10.23
C ASP A 397 1.10 15.04 -9.28
N GLU A 398 0.27 14.48 -8.40
CA GLU A 398 -0.42 15.25 -7.36
C GLU A 398 0.55 15.91 -6.37
N ALA A 399 1.62 15.22 -5.96
CA ALA A 399 2.59 15.79 -5.02
C ALA A 399 3.35 16.98 -5.63
N GLU A 400 3.63 16.94 -6.94
CA GLU A 400 4.21 18.10 -7.65
C GLU A 400 3.23 19.27 -7.73
N VAL A 401 1.94 19.01 -7.95
CA VAL A 401 0.90 20.06 -7.89
C VAL A 401 0.80 20.65 -6.49
N GLU A 402 0.79 19.81 -5.43
CA GLU A 402 0.77 20.24 -4.02
C GLU A 402 1.98 21.14 -3.68
N GLN A 403 3.17 20.80 -4.18
CA GLN A 403 4.37 21.63 -4.04
C GLN A 403 4.20 23.00 -4.70
N ARG A 404 3.74 23.06 -5.95
CA ARG A 404 3.55 24.33 -6.68
C ARG A 404 2.45 25.20 -6.05
N LEU A 405 1.37 24.59 -5.58
CA LEU A 405 0.32 25.26 -4.81
C LEU A 405 0.87 25.87 -3.52
N SER A 406 1.80 25.19 -2.84
CA SER A 406 2.43 25.71 -1.63
C SER A 406 3.25 26.98 -1.88
N GLU A 407 3.95 27.06 -3.02
CA GLU A 407 4.70 28.25 -3.43
C GLU A 407 3.75 29.44 -3.64
N VAL A 408 2.64 29.22 -4.35
CA VAL A 408 1.62 30.26 -4.56
C VAL A 408 1.02 30.71 -3.22
N ALA A 409 0.75 29.79 -2.31
CA ALA A 409 0.22 30.11 -0.99
C ALA A 409 1.19 30.93 -0.12
N VAL A 410 2.49 30.63 -0.18
CA VAL A 410 3.52 31.43 0.49
C VAL A 410 3.59 32.82 -0.14
N ALA A 411 3.54 32.94 -1.47
CA ALA A 411 3.53 34.23 -2.15
C ALA A 411 2.30 35.08 -1.78
N LEU A 412 1.12 34.46 -1.66
CA LEU A 412 -0.10 35.12 -1.16
C LEU A 412 0.05 35.60 0.30
N CYS A 413 0.73 34.83 1.15
CA CYS A 413 1.04 35.25 2.52
C CYS A 413 1.97 36.47 2.55
N VAL A 414 2.98 36.51 1.69
CA VAL A 414 3.89 37.66 1.55
C VAL A 414 3.13 38.89 1.08
N TYR A 415 2.31 38.77 0.04
CA TYR A 415 1.47 39.87 -0.44
C TYR A 415 0.61 40.44 0.68
N ARG A 416 -0.14 39.58 1.39
CA ARG A 416 -0.97 40.00 2.52
C ARG A 416 -0.18 40.68 3.63
N THR A 417 1.05 40.22 3.89
CA THR A 417 1.92 40.83 4.90
C THR A 417 2.26 42.27 4.55
N GLN A 418 2.47 42.57 3.27
CA GLN A 418 2.85 43.92 2.81
C GLN A 418 1.64 44.85 2.61
N THR A 419 0.53 44.35 2.09
CA THR A 419 -0.65 45.17 1.72
C THR A 419 -1.75 45.17 2.78
N GLY A 420 -1.71 44.23 3.73
CA GLY A 420 -2.74 44.03 4.74
C GLY A 420 -3.98 43.26 4.26
N HIS A 421 -4.09 42.94 2.97
CA HIS A 421 -5.21 42.19 2.39
C HIS A 421 -4.73 41.16 1.34
N TYR A 422 -5.58 40.19 0.99
CA TYR A 422 -5.29 39.30 -0.15
C TYR A 422 -5.56 40.02 -1.48
N PRO A 423 -4.88 39.66 -2.58
CA PRO A 423 -5.08 40.30 -3.88
C PRO A 423 -6.47 40.01 -4.47
N THR A 424 -6.95 40.86 -5.36
CA THR A 424 -8.19 40.54 -6.11
C THR A 424 -7.92 39.55 -7.24
N HIS A 425 -6.73 39.63 -7.84
CA HIS A 425 -6.26 38.76 -8.90
C HIS A 425 -4.86 38.22 -8.58
N LEU A 426 -4.62 36.95 -8.92
CA LEU A 426 -3.35 36.29 -8.60
C LEU A 426 -2.11 36.97 -9.22
N ALA A 427 -2.27 37.63 -10.37
CA ALA A 427 -1.20 38.36 -11.05
C ALA A 427 -0.63 39.54 -10.22
N GLU A 428 -1.41 40.11 -9.29
CA GLU A 428 -0.97 41.21 -8.42
C GLU A 428 0.12 40.78 -7.43
N VAL A 429 0.28 39.47 -7.19
CA VAL A 429 1.30 38.93 -6.29
C VAL A 429 2.71 39.08 -6.89
N ILE A 430 2.83 39.07 -8.22
CA ILE A 430 4.11 38.98 -8.93
C ILE A 430 5.08 40.12 -8.59
N PRO A 431 4.68 41.41 -8.58
CA PRO A 431 5.59 42.51 -8.27
C PRO A 431 6.17 42.43 -6.85
N ILE A 432 5.38 41.95 -5.88
CA ILE A 432 5.79 41.82 -4.47
C ILE A 432 6.63 40.55 -4.25
N TRP A 433 6.26 39.45 -4.91
CA TRP A 433 6.98 38.18 -4.82
C TRP A 433 8.34 38.20 -5.54
N GLY A 434 8.51 39.11 -6.50
CA GLY A 434 9.76 39.32 -7.21
C GLY A 434 10.10 38.22 -8.24
N SER A 435 9.17 37.30 -8.51
CA SER A 435 9.34 36.24 -9.51
C SER A 435 8.00 35.78 -10.07
N LYS A 436 8.02 35.04 -11.18
CA LYS A 436 6.82 34.46 -11.78
C LYS A 436 6.28 33.34 -10.88
N LEU A 437 4.97 33.27 -10.73
CA LEU A 437 4.31 32.15 -10.03
C LEU A 437 4.32 30.88 -10.90
N PRO A 438 4.38 29.69 -10.27
CA PRO A 438 4.29 28.44 -11.00
C PRO A 438 2.90 28.29 -11.64
N LEU A 439 2.88 27.66 -12.81
CA LEU A 439 1.65 27.29 -13.50
C LEU A 439 1.17 25.91 -13.03
N ASP A 440 -0.14 25.70 -13.12
CA ASP A 440 -0.78 24.41 -12.97
C ASP A 440 -0.30 23.47 -14.11
N PRO A 441 0.40 22.37 -13.79
CA PRO A 441 0.92 21.44 -14.80
C PRO A 441 -0.17 20.78 -15.67
N HIS A 442 -1.39 20.61 -15.16
CA HIS A 442 -2.45 19.91 -15.89
C HIS A 442 -3.12 20.81 -16.95
N SER A 443 -3.33 22.08 -16.62
CA SER A 443 -3.96 23.07 -17.51
C SER A 443 -2.95 23.94 -18.27
N ASN A 444 -1.70 24.00 -17.82
CA ASN A 444 -0.67 24.95 -18.27
C ASN A 444 -1.13 26.42 -18.16
N GLN A 445 -1.99 26.71 -17.18
CA GLN A 445 -2.53 28.02 -16.85
C GLN A 445 -2.19 28.39 -15.39
N PRO A 446 -2.38 29.64 -14.96
CA PRO A 446 -2.30 29.96 -13.53
C PRO A 446 -3.28 29.11 -12.72
N PHE A 447 -2.90 28.77 -11.48
CA PHE A 447 -3.81 28.10 -10.55
C PHE A 447 -5.10 28.91 -10.33
N ILE A 448 -6.19 28.19 -10.07
CA ILE A 448 -7.49 28.81 -9.84
C ILE A 448 -7.48 29.41 -8.43
N TYR A 449 -7.67 30.72 -8.37
CA TYR A 449 -7.69 31.52 -7.15
C TYR A 449 -9.05 32.20 -7.01
N LYS A 450 -9.69 32.04 -5.85
CA LYS A 450 -10.95 32.71 -5.52
C LYS A 450 -10.83 33.41 -4.17
N LEU A 451 -10.99 34.73 -4.16
CA LEU A 451 -11.07 35.50 -2.92
C LEU A 451 -12.39 35.17 -2.21
N THR A 452 -12.33 34.94 -0.89
CA THR A 452 -13.52 34.66 -0.07
C THR A 452 -13.60 35.64 1.10
N ALA A 453 -14.74 35.70 1.79
CA ALA A 453 -14.95 36.58 2.94
C ALA A 453 -13.95 36.33 4.10
N HIS A 454 -13.33 35.15 4.15
CA HIS A 454 -12.45 34.72 5.24
C HIS A 454 -11.01 34.39 4.78
N GLY A 455 -10.66 34.69 3.53
CA GLY A 455 -9.36 34.36 2.96
C GLY A 455 -9.46 34.08 1.46
N PHE A 456 -9.03 32.90 1.04
CA PHE A 456 -9.06 32.49 -0.35
C PHE A 456 -9.22 30.98 -0.50
N GLU A 457 -9.68 30.55 -1.66
CA GLU A 457 -9.57 29.19 -2.17
C GLU A 457 -8.51 29.17 -3.27
N LEU A 458 -7.69 28.12 -3.28
CA LEU A 458 -6.63 27.93 -4.25
C LEU A 458 -6.59 26.46 -4.66
N TYR A 459 -6.64 26.18 -5.95
CA TYR A 459 -6.61 24.81 -6.46
C TYR A 459 -6.12 24.73 -7.91
N GLY A 460 -5.65 23.54 -8.31
CA GLY A 460 -5.34 23.19 -9.69
C GLY A 460 -6.34 22.15 -10.21
N VAL A 461 -6.48 22.07 -11.54
CA VAL A 461 -7.34 21.05 -12.15
C VAL A 461 -6.72 19.66 -11.99
N GLY A 462 -7.56 18.65 -11.86
CA GLY A 462 -7.10 17.27 -11.73
C GLY A 462 -6.61 16.66 -13.05
N PRO A 463 -6.24 15.37 -13.04
CA PRO A 463 -5.87 14.61 -14.24
C PRO A 463 -6.92 14.64 -15.37
N ASN A 464 -8.18 14.92 -15.06
CA ASN A 464 -9.26 15.08 -16.04
C ASN A 464 -9.14 16.39 -16.87
N ARG A 465 -8.27 17.31 -16.46
CA ARG A 465 -8.04 18.65 -17.05
C ARG A 465 -9.30 19.51 -17.12
N ARG A 466 -10.21 19.34 -16.17
CA ARG A 466 -11.46 20.10 -16.05
C ARG A 466 -11.50 20.76 -14.67
N ASP A 467 -12.04 21.97 -14.62
CA ASP A 467 -12.35 22.65 -13.36
C ASP A 467 -13.62 22.04 -12.76
N ASP A 468 -13.48 21.32 -11.66
CA ASP A 468 -14.57 20.69 -10.91
C ASP A 468 -15.06 21.59 -9.75
N GLY A 469 -14.78 22.89 -9.83
CA GLY A 469 -15.24 23.92 -8.91
C GLY A 469 -14.53 23.90 -7.54
N GLY A 470 -13.38 23.25 -7.42
CA GLY A 470 -12.67 23.06 -6.16
C GLY A 470 -13.32 22.00 -5.27
N THR A 471 -13.95 20.98 -5.84
CA THR A 471 -14.60 19.91 -5.06
C THR A 471 -13.76 18.63 -5.03
N ASN A 472 -13.20 18.30 -3.87
CA ASN A 472 -12.41 17.07 -3.65
C ASN A 472 -13.27 15.96 -3.03
N LYS A 473 -14.44 15.63 -3.61
CA LYS A 473 -15.43 14.82 -2.89
C LYS A 473 -15.87 13.52 -3.55
N LYS A 474 -15.54 13.22 -4.81
CA LYS A 474 -16.09 11.99 -5.42
C LYS A 474 -15.10 11.14 -6.17
N PHE A 475 -14.06 11.68 -6.82
CA PHE A 475 -13.18 10.86 -7.64
C PHE A 475 -11.68 11.22 -7.54
N PRO A 476 -10.78 10.24 -7.73
CA PRO A 476 -9.33 10.47 -7.76
C PRO A 476 -8.85 11.37 -8.91
N ALA A 477 -9.74 11.83 -9.78
CA ALA A 477 -9.42 12.68 -10.93
C ALA A 477 -9.88 14.14 -10.75
N ASP A 478 -10.50 14.47 -9.60
CA ASP A 478 -11.03 15.79 -9.27
C ASP A 478 -9.89 16.81 -8.98
N ASP A 479 -10.26 18.08 -8.81
CA ASP A 479 -9.36 19.19 -8.48
C ASP A 479 -8.45 18.95 -7.25
N ILE A 480 -7.23 19.47 -7.33
CA ILE A 480 -6.22 19.38 -6.27
C ILE A 480 -6.22 20.68 -5.47
N LEU A 481 -6.65 20.59 -4.21
CA LEU A 481 -6.88 21.73 -3.32
C LEU A 481 -5.64 22.14 -2.51
N TRP A 482 -5.54 23.44 -2.24
CA TRP A 482 -4.69 24.00 -1.20
C TRP A 482 -5.51 24.57 -0.01
N PRO A 483 -5.13 24.25 1.25
CA PRO A 483 -4.24 23.16 1.63
C PRO A 483 -4.83 21.80 1.25
N PRO A 484 -4.03 20.72 1.18
CA PRO A 484 -4.54 19.42 0.76
C PRO A 484 -5.75 18.96 1.60
N GLY A 485 -6.82 18.51 0.94
CA GLY A 485 -8.05 18.01 1.59
C GLY A 485 -7.86 16.68 2.34
N ARG A 486 -8.86 16.24 3.11
CA ARG A 486 -8.92 14.80 3.48
C ARG A 486 -9.23 14.03 2.20
N ARG A 487 -8.40 13.04 1.90
CA ARG A 487 -8.66 12.05 0.86
C ARG A 487 -9.10 10.76 1.53
#